data_AF-A0A943KAA6-F1
#
_entry.id   AF-A0A943KAA6-F1
#
_cell.length_a   1.000
_cell.length_b   1.000
_cell.length_c   1.000
_cell.angle_alpha   90.00
_cell.angle_beta   90.00
_cell.angle_gamma   90.00
#
_symmetry.space_group_name_H-M   'P 1'
#
loop_
_entity.id
_entity.type
_entity.pdbx_description
1 polymer ?
#
loop_
_entity_poly.entity_id
_entity_poly.type
_entity_poly.pdbx_seq_one_letter_code
_entity_poly.pdbx_strand_id
1 'polypeptide(L)'
;MNKYQISKSPTLERLNLGNSIEGLKNKETGQRIWEIDFLRGFFFFGVILYHFAWDFTFFPTLFSNWYEMSSIYVGLNSLSRICNEILRKDYMLYFVNFFSGGFLFITGVSCSLSHSNLFRSIKISLVALLITLVTYLGSITTGDDMIIIFGILHCMGLSLLIYSIFELICKYIKIKISPWVLLIIGLGMTGYGMYIEYAMVYRVYSTAMLTPSIFMKVVLGFAYTYNDDFGLLPNMGKILVGIAIGKWLYDGKRGKKSVLPKLDGKWNKPVCLIGRHTFLVYIIHQPIIWIVVISILFALGYRISI
;
A
#
# COMPACT_ATOMS: atom_id res chain seq x y z
N MET A 1 4.37 -18.24 -74.52
CA MET A 1 4.27 -18.60 -73.08
C MET A 1 4.51 -17.34 -72.26
N ASN A 2 3.45 -16.88 -71.58
CA ASN A 2 3.42 -15.65 -70.77
C ASN A 2 4.33 -15.73 -69.55
N LYS A 3 5.11 -14.69 -69.29
CA LYS A 3 5.53 -14.30 -67.93
C LYS A 3 5.13 -12.86 -67.70
N TYR A 4 4.08 -12.66 -66.91
CA TYR A 4 3.67 -11.37 -66.38
C TYR A 4 4.83 -10.78 -65.55
N GLN A 5 5.37 -9.64 -65.99
CA GLN A 5 6.17 -8.76 -65.15
C GLN A 5 5.23 -7.98 -64.24
N ILE A 6 5.27 -8.25 -62.94
CA ILE A 6 4.59 -7.43 -61.93
C ILE A 6 5.44 -6.16 -61.75
N SER A 7 4.93 -5.03 -62.23
CA SER A 7 5.49 -3.71 -61.92
C SER A 7 5.37 -3.47 -60.42
N LYS A 8 6.48 -3.36 -59.70
CA LYS A 8 6.47 -2.87 -58.33
C LYS A 8 6.02 -1.40 -58.35
N SER A 9 4.84 -1.14 -57.78
CA SER A 9 4.32 0.20 -57.56
C SER A 9 5.29 1.02 -56.68
N PRO A 10 5.65 2.28 -57.03
CA PRO A 10 6.59 3.10 -56.25
C PRO A 10 6.01 3.62 -54.91
N THR A 11 4.75 3.33 -54.60
CA THR A 11 4.04 3.90 -53.44
C THR A 11 4.27 3.17 -52.11
N LEU A 12 4.92 2.00 -52.09
CA LEU A 12 5.16 1.26 -50.84
C LEU A 12 6.51 1.57 -50.16
N GLU A 13 7.38 2.35 -50.78
CA GLU A 13 8.72 2.68 -50.24
C GLU A 13 8.77 4.06 -49.53
N ARG A 14 7.61 4.71 -49.34
CA ARG A 14 7.50 6.01 -48.65
C ARG A 14 6.48 6.03 -47.50
N LEU A 15 6.13 4.89 -46.93
CA LEU A 15 5.55 4.87 -45.60
C LEU A 15 6.70 4.83 -44.59
N ASN A 16 6.93 5.97 -43.95
CA ASN A 16 7.80 6.23 -42.80
C ASN A 16 7.55 5.23 -41.63
N LEU A 17 7.84 3.95 -41.85
CA LEU A 17 7.77 2.89 -40.85
C LEU A 17 8.92 3.01 -39.83
N GLY A 18 10.02 3.68 -40.19
CA GLY A 18 11.10 4.02 -39.25
C GLY A 18 10.64 4.99 -38.16
N ASN A 19 9.99 6.10 -38.56
CA ASN A 19 9.55 7.14 -37.61
C ASN A 19 8.34 6.72 -36.77
N SER A 20 7.47 5.83 -37.27
CA SER A 20 6.33 5.33 -36.49
C SER A 20 6.75 4.28 -35.44
N ILE A 21 7.78 3.48 -35.69
CA ILE A 21 8.33 2.54 -34.70
C ILE A 21 9.20 3.26 -33.66
N GLU A 22 9.97 4.30 -34.04
CA GLU A 22 10.67 5.15 -33.08
C GLU A 22 9.70 6.02 -32.25
N GLY A 23 8.63 6.51 -32.85
CA GLY A 23 7.54 7.21 -32.14
C GLY A 23 6.79 6.33 -31.15
N LEU A 24 6.74 5.00 -31.37
CA LEU A 24 6.18 4.02 -30.44
C LEU A 24 7.16 3.63 -29.31
N LYS A 25 8.47 3.70 -29.55
CA LYS A 25 9.50 3.51 -28.50
C LYS A 25 9.64 4.72 -27.57
N ASN A 26 9.32 5.92 -28.05
CA ASN A 26 9.28 7.16 -27.27
C ASN A 26 7.86 7.57 -26.85
N LYS A 27 7.00 6.60 -26.53
CA LYS A 27 5.87 6.90 -25.65
C LYS A 27 6.49 7.19 -24.29
N GLU A 28 6.77 8.47 -24.01
CA GLU A 28 7.39 8.95 -22.76
C GLU A 28 6.79 8.19 -21.58
N THR A 29 7.47 7.13 -21.15
CA THR A 29 7.12 6.44 -19.92
C THR A 29 7.42 7.48 -18.86
N GLY A 30 6.36 8.08 -18.28
CA GLY A 30 6.46 9.25 -17.41
C GLY A 30 7.70 9.16 -16.53
N GLN A 31 8.55 10.18 -16.63
CA GLN A 31 9.89 10.19 -16.05
C GLN A 31 9.81 9.75 -14.59
N ARG A 32 10.35 8.56 -14.29
CA ARG A 32 10.25 7.98 -12.96
C ARG A 32 11.08 8.82 -11.98
N ILE A 33 10.51 9.07 -10.82
CA ILE A 33 11.12 9.92 -9.80
C ILE A 33 11.71 9.01 -8.73
N TRP A 34 13.05 8.92 -8.71
CA TRP A 34 13.77 7.95 -7.90
C TRP A 34 13.49 8.13 -6.40
N GLU A 35 13.37 9.36 -5.90
CA GLU A 35 13.17 9.62 -4.48
C GLU A 35 11.76 9.20 -4.01
N ILE A 36 10.76 9.25 -4.90
CA ILE A 36 9.40 8.78 -4.60
C ILE A 36 9.38 7.25 -4.57
N ASP A 37 10.05 6.62 -5.53
CA ASP A 37 10.21 5.17 -5.54
C ASP A 37 10.99 4.72 -4.29
N PHE A 38 12.10 5.37 -3.95
CA PHE A 38 12.88 5.08 -2.75
C PHE A 38 12.05 5.22 -1.47
N LEU A 39 11.35 6.34 -1.27
CA LEU A 39 10.55 6.57 -0.07
C LEU A 39 9.39 5.57 0.07
N ARG A 40 8.73 5.22 -1.04
CA ARG A 40 7.72 4.14 -1.02
C ARG A 40 8.33 2.81 -0.61
N GLY A 41 9.49 2.45 -1.18
CA GLY A 41 10.19 1.22 -0.85
C GLY A 41 10.63 1.19 0.61
N PHE A 42 11.17 2.30 1.12
CA PHE A 42 11.58 2.44 2.51
C PHE A 42 10.40 2.30 3.48
N PHE A 43 9.30 3.04 3.26
CA PHE A 43 8.14 2.96 4.14
C PHE A 43 7.49 1.58 4.10
N PHE A 44 7.37 1.00 2.90
CA PHE A 44 6.77 -0.32 2.74
C PHE A 44 7.65 -1.45 3.30
N PHE A 45 8.98 -1.31 3.25
CA PHE A 45 9.89 -2.27 3.87
C PHE A 45 9.68 -2.38 5.39
N GLY A 46 9.45 -1.25 6.08
CA GLY A 46 9.11 -1.29 7.51
C GLY A 46 7.78 -1.98 7.80
N VAL A 47 6.78 -1.84 6.91
CA VAL A 47 5.51 -2.59 7.02
C VAL A 47 5.75 -4.09 6.87
N ILE A 48 6.57 -4.52 5.91
CA ILE A 48 6.95 -5.94 5.74
C ILE A 48 7.63 -6.46 7.02
N LEU A 49 8.57 -5.71 7.60
CA LEU A 49 9.27 -6.12 8.81
C LEU A 49 8.32 -6.27 10.00
N TYR A 50 7.33 -5.38 10.13
CA TYR A 50 6.30 -5.48 11.16
C TYR A 50 5.48 -6.76 11.01
N HIS A 51 4.95 -7.03 9.81
CA HIS A 51 4.16 -8.23 9.57
C HIS A 51 4.98 -9.52 9.75
N PHE A 52 6.23 -9.53 9.28
CA PHE A 52 7.14 -10.63 9.52
C PHE A 52 7.33 -10.90 11.02
N ALA A 53 7.55 -9.87 11.83
CA ALA A 53 7.65 -10.03 13.28
C ALA A 53 6.32 -10.54 13.88
N TRP A 54 5.18 -10.02 13.42
CA TRP A 54 3.85 -10.44 13.87
C TRP A 54 3.58 -11.91 13.58
N ASP A 55 3.95 -12.40 12.40
CA ASP A 55 3.81 -13.81 12.02
C ASP A 55 4.52 -14.74 13.00
N PHE A 56 5.72 -14.36 13.46
CA PHE A 56 6.46 -15.12 14.46
C PHE A 56 5.83 -15.10 15.86
N THR A 57 4.93 -14.15 16.15
CA THR A 57 4.10 -14.20 17.37
C THR A 57 2.88 -15.10 17.22
N PHE A 58 2.43 -15.32 15.98
CA PHE A 58 1.28 -16.14 15.64
C PHE A 58 1.63 -17.63 15.44
N PHE A 59 2.81 -17.96 14.90
CA PHE A 59 3.16 -19.36 14.67
C PHE A 59 3.07 -20.29 15.90
N PRO A 60 3.39 -19.86 17.14
CA PRO A 60 3.17 -20.69 18.32
C PRO A 60 1.72 -21.11 18.57
N THR A 61 0.74 -20.35 18.06
CA THR A 61 -0.68 -20.70 18.16
C THR A 61 -1.14 -21.56 16.98
N LEU A 62 -0.49 -21.43 15.81
CA LEU A 62 -0.82 -22.17 14.60
C LEU A 62 -0.33 -23.64 14.64
N PHE A 63 0.85 -23.90 15.22
CA PHE A 63 1.48 -25.23 15.23
C PHE A 63 1.31 -25.94 16.59
N SER A 64 0.67 -27.10 16.58
CA SER A 64 0.35 -27.88 17.79
C SER A 64 1.59 -28.36 18.56
N ASN A 65 2.65 -28.70 17.83
CA ASN A 65 3.92 -29.16 18.38
C ASN A 65 4.99 -28.07 18.42
N TRP A 66 4.60 -26.77 18.42
CA TRP A 66 5.54 -25.66 18.37
C TRP A 66 6.62 -25.76 19.45
N TYR A 67 6.23 -25.98 20.71
CA TYR A 67 7.19 -26.00 21.83
C TYR A 67 8.11 -27.22 21.80
N GLU A 68 7.62 -28.38 21.36
CA GLU A 68 8.43 -29.59 21.18
C GLU A 68 9.49 -29.35 20.10
N MET A 69 9.08 -28.88 18.93
CA MET A 69 9.99 -28.70 17.80
C MET A 69 10.95 -27.54 18.04
N SER A 70 10.49 -26.48 18.70
CA SER A 70 11.32 -25.32 19.05
C SER A 70 12.29 -25.60 20.22
N SER A 71 12.13 -26.71 20.93
CA SER A 71 13.15 -27.20 21.88
C SER A 71 14.37 -27.79 21.15
N ILE A 72 14.16 -28.34 19.95
CA ILE A 72 15.19 -28.84 19.04
C ILE A 72 15.81 -27.66 18.27
N TYR A 73 14.96 -26.79 17.72
CA TYR A 73 15.37 -25.59 16.98
C TYR A 73 15.31 -24.33 17.85
N VAL A 74 16.21 -24.25 18.83
CA VAL A 74 16.24 -23.17 19.85
C VAL A 74 16.21 -21.77 19.22
N GLY A 75 16.89 -21.58 18.08
CA GLY A 75 16.91 -20.31 17.36
C GLY A 75 15.54 -19.82 16.91
N LEU A 76 14.62 -20.72 16.52
CA LEU A 76 13.25 -20.34 16.14
C LEU A 76 12.43 -19.90 17.36
N ASN A 77 12.59 -20.59 18.49
CA ASN A 77 11.96 -20.16 19.75
C ASN A 77 12.46 -18.78 20.17
N SER A 78 13.77 -18.57 20.13
CA SER A 78 14.40 -17.29 20.45
C SER A 78 13.91 -16.17 19.53
N LEU A 79 13.82 -16.42 18.22
CA LEU A 79 13.30 -15.45 17.26
C LEU A 79 11.85 -15.08 17.56
N SER A 80 10.97 -16.08 17.75
CA SER A 80 9.56 -15.83 18.11
C SER A 80 9.44 -15.01 19.40
N ARG A 81 10.22 -15.35 20.43
CA ARG A 81 10.25 -14.59 21.69
C ARG A 81 10.73 -13.16 21.49
N ILE A 82 11.80 -12.94 20.72
CA ILE A 82 12.33 -11.59 20.42
C ILE A 82 11.27 -10.77 19.67
N CYS A 83 10.64 -11.33 18.64
CA CYS A 83 9.56 -10.65 17.92
C CYS A 83 8.42 -10.26 18.86
N ASN A 84 7.99 -11.19 19.71
CA ASN A 84 6.93 -11.00 20.69
C ASN A 84 7.29 -9.93 21.76
N GLU A 85 8.54 -9.89 22.21
CA GLU A 85 9.03 -8.88 23.15
C GLU A 85 9.12 -7.50 22.50
N ILE A 86 9.62 -7.40 21.28
CA ILE A 86 9.76 -6.15 20.52
C ILE A 86 8.38 -5.56 20.19
N LEU A 87 7.43 -6.39 19.74
CA LEU A 87 6.10 -5.96 19.35
C LEU A 87 5.25 -5.43 20.51
N ARG A 88 5.51 -5.89 21.75
CA ARG A 88 4.81 -5.42 22.94
C ARG A 88 5.34 -4.12 23.55
N LYS A 89 6.42 -3.55 23.01
CA LYS A 89 6.97 -2.28 23.52
C LYS A 89 6.18 -1.10 22.97
N ASP A 90 6.01 -0.07 23.79
CA ASP A 90 5.29 1.16 23.41
C ASP A 90 5.89 1.84 22.17
N TYR A 91 7.20 1.72 21.95
CA TYR A 91 7.83 2.28 20.76
C TYR A 91 7.36 1.63 19.45
N MET A 92 6.77 0.44 19.51
CA MET A 92 6.20 -0.22 18.33
C MET A 92 5.03 0.57 17.77
N LEU A 93 4.24 1.23 18.63
CA LEU A 93 3.16 2.11 18.19
C LEU A 93 3.72 3.26 17.33
N TYR A 94 4.81 3.89 17.76
CA TYR A 94 5.47 4.93 16.98
C TYR A 94 6.07 4.40 15.68
N PHE A 95 6.65 3.19 15.71
CA PHE A 95 7.18 2.52 14.52
C PHE A 95 6.07 2.31 13.48
N VAL A 96 4.97 1.67 13.87
CA VAL A 96 3.82 1.41 12.98
C VAL A 96 3.26 2.72 12.44
N ASN A 97 3.07 3.73 13.29
CA ASN A 97 2.57 5.04 12.87
C ASN A 97 3.49 5.77 11.91
N PHE A 98 4.81 5.69 12.12
CA PHE A 98 5.80 6.29 11.23
C PHE A 98 5.81 5.61 9.86
N PHE A 99 5.88 4.28 9.81
CA PHE A 99 5.99 3.54 8.56
C PHE A 99 4.68 3.54 7.77
N SER A 100 3.55 3.24 8.41
CA SER A 100 2.23 3.28 7.77
C SER A 100 1.81 4.71 7.40
N GLY A 101 2.04 5.68 8.30
CA GLY A 101 1.72 7.08 8.05
C GLY A 101 2.57 7.68 6.94
N GLY A 102 3.87 7.36 6.91
CA GLY A 102 4.78 7.74 5.83
C GLY A 102 4.40 7.12 4.49
N PHE A 103 3.97 5.85 4.50
CA PHE A 103 3.45 5.17 3.30
C PHE A 103 2.18 5.85 2.74
N LEU A 104 1.25 6.25 3.61
CA LEU A 104 0.05 6.98 3.22
C LEU A 104 0.37 8.40 2.73
N PHE A 105 1.29 9.09 3.39
CA PHE A 105 1.78 10.40 2.96
C PHE A 105 2.42 10.33 1.56
N ILE A 106 3.36 9.41 1.33
CA ILE A 106 4.02 9.30 0.02
C ILE A 106 3.05 8.83 -1.09
N THR A 107 2.03 8.05 -0.71
CA THR A 107 0.91 7.71 -1.59
C THR A 107 0.16 8.95 -2.06
N GLY A 108 -0.06 9.92 -1.16
CA GLY A 108 -0.64 11.22 -1.48
C GLY A 108 0.25 12.05 -2.40
N VAL A 109 1.54 12.18 -2.09
CA VAL A 109 2.53 12.91 -2.94
C VAL A 109 2.50 12.38 -4.38
N SER A 110 2.34 11.07 -4.50
CA SER A 110 2.30 10.38 -5.78
C SER A 110 1.08 10.68 -6.66
N CYS A 111 0.02 11.27 -6.10
CA CYS A 111 -1.18 11.61 -6.86
C CYS A 111 -0.92 12.67 -7.93
N SER A 112 -0.02 13.63 -7.68
CA SER A 112 0.42 14.63 -8.68
C SER A 112 1.23 14.02 -9.83
N LEU A 113 1.77 12.81 -9.64
CA LEU A 113 2.55 12.11 -10.65
C LEU A 113 1.69 11.14 -11.49
N SER A 114 0.53 10.74 -10.97
CA SER A 114 -0.36 9.79 -11.63
C SER A 114 -0.97 10.33 -12.91
N HIS A 115 -1.33 9.45 -13.85
CA HIS A 115 -2.11 9.81 -15.04
C HIS A 115 -3.60 9.90 -14.73
N SER A 116 -4.12 9.00 -13.88
CA SER A 116 -5.50 9.03 -13.41
C SER A 116 -5.56 8.51 -11.98
N ASN A 117 -5.90 9.40 -11.05
CA ASN A 117 -6.09 9.03 -9.66
C ASN A 117 -7.40 8.25 -9.45
N LEU A 118 -8.42 8.51 -10.25
CA LEU A 118 -9.71 7.81 -10.17
C LEU A 118 -9.58 6.32 -10.54
N PHE A 119 -8.96 5.99 -11.67
CA PHE A 119 -8.75 4.58 -12.03
C PHE A 119 -7.82 3.88 -11.04
N ARG A 120 -6.79 4.59 -10.56
CA ARG A 120 -5.89 4.08 -9.52
C ARG A 120 -6.65 3.76 -8.23
N SER A 121 -7.53 4.66 -7.77
CA SER A 121 -8.30 4.46 -6.54
C SER A 121 -9.29 3.31 -6.66
N ILE A 122 -10.02 3.21 -7.78
CA ILE A 122 -10.93 2.08 -8.05
C ILE A 122 -10.17 0.75 -8.01
N LYS A 123 -9.01 0.68 -8.68
CA LYS A 123 -8.18 -0.53 -8.66
C LYS A 123 -7.75 -0.92 -7.24
N ILE A 124 -7.33 0.06 -6.42
CA ILE A 124 -6.94 -0.19 -5.03
C ILE A 124 -8.14 -0.67 -4.22
N SER A 125 -9.30 -0.01 -4.34
CA SER A 125 -10.51 -0.39 -3.61
C SER A 125 -11.00 -1.80 -3.97
N LEU A 126 -10.95 -2.20 -5.24
CA LEU A 126 -11.30 -3.56 -5.67
C LEU A 126 -10.36 -4.61 -5.07
N VAL A 127 -9.06 -4.32 -5.02
CA VAL A 127 -8.10 -5.21 -4.36
C VAL A 127 -8.32 -5.26 -2.85
N ALA A 128 -8.67 -4.14 -2.21
CA ALA A 128 -8.99 -4.11 -0.79
C ALA A 128 -10.18 -5.04 -0.48
N LEU A 129 -11.26 -4.94 -1.26
CA LEU A 129 -12.43 -5.82 -1.13
C LEU A 129 -12.08 -7.29 -1.35
N LEU A 130 -11.17 -7.57 -2.30
CA LEU A 130 -10.66 -8.93 -2.51
C LEU A 130 -9.90 -9.45 -1.27
N ILE A 131 -9.11 -8.59 -0.60
CA ILE A 131 -8.43 -8.98 0.64
C ILE A 131 -9.45 -9.28 1.75
N THR A 132 -10.52 -8.48 1.90
CA THR A 132 -11.59 -8.80 2.85
C THR A 132 -12.26 -10.13 2.53
N LEU A 133 -12.51 -10.42 1.24
CA LEU A 133 -13.09 -11.70 0.84
C LEU A 133 -12.15 -12.87 1.17
N VAL A 134 -10.86 -12.76 0.84
CA VAL A 134 -9.86 -13.82 1.11
C VAL A 134 -9.70 -14.04 2.62
N THR A 135 -9.64 -12.97 3.41
CA THR A 135 -9.51 -13.07 4.87
C THR A 135 -10.77 -13.58 5.54
N TYR A 136 -11.95 -13.25 4.99
CA TYR A 136 -13.22 -13.86 5.37
C TYR A 136 -13.26 -15.37 5.12
N LEU A 137 -12.86 -15.81 3.93
CA LEU A 137 -12.76 -17.25 3.63
C LEU A 137 -11.76 -17.93 4.56
N GLY A 138 -10.60 -17.32 4.80
CA GLY A 138 -9.60 -17.79 5.76
C GLY A 138 -10.17 -17.96 7.17
N SER A 139 -10.93 -16.98 7.63
CA SER A 139 -11.59 -17.02 8.94
C SER A 139 -12.57 -18.19 9.07
N ILE A 140 -13.39 -18.45 8.04
CA ILE A 140 -14.29 -19.61 8.02
C ILE A 140 -13.51 -20.92 8.03
N THR A 141 -12.42 -21.02 7.27
CA THR A 141 -11.65 -22.27 7.15
C THR A 141 -10.84 -22.63 8.38
N THR A 142 -10.40 -21.64 9.15
CA THR A 142 -9.53 -21.83 10.33
C THR A 142 -10.28 -21.77 11.65
N GLY A 143 -11.48 -21.16 11.68
CA GLY A 143 -12.23 -20.91 12.90
C GLY A 143 -11.77 -19.69 13.68
N ASP A 144 -10.69 -19.03 13.26
CA ASP A 144 -10.16 -17.82 13.89
C ASP A 144 -10.71 -16.55 13.20
N ASP A 145 -10.93 -15.48 13.97
CA ASP A 145 -11.32 -14.18 13.42
C ASP A 145 -10.13 -13.53 12.70
N MET A 146 -10.02 -13.75 11.39
CA MET A 146 -8.97 -13.21 10.52
C MET A 146 -9.47 -12.06 9.64
N ILE A 147 -10.74 -11.69 9.74
CA ILE A 147 -11.40 -10.83 8.76
C ILE A 147 -10.80 -9.42 8.85
N ILE A 148 -10.34 -8.91 7.71
CA ILE A 148 -9.93 -7.50 7.58
C ILE A 148 -11.14 -6.70 7.10
N ILE A 149 -11.73 -5.92 8.01
CA ILE A 149 -12.92 -5.10 7.72
C ILE A 149 -12.54 -3.81 6.99
N PHE A 150 -11.53 -3.08 7.49
CA PHE A 150 -11.16 -1.77 6.96
C PHE A 150 -9.66 -1.46 7.14
N GLY A 151 -8.82 -2.26 6.51
CA GLY A 151 -7.36 -2.06 6.54
C GLY A 151 -6.82 -0.96 5.64
N ILE A 152 -5.49 -0.82 5.61
CA ILE A 152 -4.83 0.33 4.98
C ILE A 152 -5.13 0.46 3.48
N LEU A 153 -5.37 -0.63 2.74
CA LEU A 153 -5.81 -0.56 1.34
C LEU A 153 -7.25 -0.04 1.20
N HIS A 154 -8.15 -0.37 2.12
CA HIS A 154 -9.51 0.19 2.14
C HIS A 154 -9.45 1.69 2.39
N CYS A 155 -8.69 2.09 3.41
CA CYS A 155 -8.44 3.48 3.75
C CYS A 155 -7.85 4.27 2.58
N MET A 156 -6.78 3.75 1.98
CA MET A 156 -6.12 4.36 0.83
C MET A 156 -7.03 4.44 -0.39
N GLY A 157 -7.73 3.34 -0.72
CA GLY A 157 -8.64 3.28 -1.86
C GLY A 157 -9.79 4.28 -1.72
N LEU A 158 -10.46 4.29 -0.56
CA LEU A 158 -11.57 5.20 -0.27
C LEU A 158 -11.09 6.66 -0.22
N SER A 159 -9.99 6.96 0.46
CA SER A 159 -9.43 8.31 0.54
C SER A 159 -9.10 8.89 -0.83
N LEU A 160 -8.44 8.09 -1.68
CA LEU A 160 -8.10 8.50 -3.05
C LEU A 160 -9.34 8.60 -3.94
N LEU A 161 -10.35 7.76 -3.73
CA LEU A 161 -11.60 7.83 -4.46
C LEU A 161 -12.37 9.10 -4.12
N ILE A 162 -12.52 9.43 -2.83
CA ILE A 162 -13.13 10.67 -2.35
C ILE A 162 -12.39 11.88 -2.94
N TYR A 163 -11.06 11.90 -2.84
CA TYR A 163 -10.24 12.98 -3.41
C TYR A 163 -10.42 13.10 -4.93
N SER A 164 -10.42 11.97 -5.65
CA SER A 164 -10.52 11.97 -7.12
C SER A 164 -11.90 12.42 -7.60
N ILE A 165 -12.97 12.04 -6.90
CA ILE A 165 -14.33 12.52 -7.17
C ILE A 165 -14.43 14.01 -6.87
N PHE A 166 -13.89 14.46 -5.74
CA PHE A 166 -13.85 15.89 -5.40
C PHE A 166 -13.09 16.71 -6.45
N GLU A 167 -11.94 16.23 -6.91
CA GLU A 167 -11.17 16.85 -7.99
C GLU A 167 -11.94 16.90 -9.31
N LEU A 168 -12.68 15.84 -9.64
CA LEU A 168 -13.55 15.79 -10.83
C LEU A 168 -14.68 16.82 -10.74
N ILE A 169 -15.36 16.93 -9.59
CA ILE A 169 -16.41 17.91 -9.35
C ILE A 169 -15.85 19.33 -9.46
N CYS A 170 -14.74 19.63 -8.78
CA CYS A 170 -14.06 20.93 -8.86
C CYS A 170 -13.70 21.30 -10.30
N LYS A 171 -13.21 20.33 -11.10
CA LYS A 171 -12.92 20.54 -12.52
C LYS A 171 -14.19 20.86 -13.32
N TYR A 172 -15.30 20.16 -13.07
CA TYR A 172 -16.58 20.39 -13.74
C TYR A 172 -17.11 21.80 -13.47
N ILE A 173 -17.03 22.27 -12.22
CA ILE A 173 -17.44 23.62 -11.79
C ILE A 173 -16.36 24.70 -11.97
N LYS A 174 -15.22 24.36 -12.61
CA LYS A 174 -14.09 25.27 -12.89
C LYS A 174 -13.43 25.90 -11.66
N ILE A 175 -13.46 25.23 -10.51
CA ILE A 175 -12.76 25.66 -9.29
C ILE A 175 -11.38 25.00 -9.24
N LYS A 176 -10.34 25.82 -9.08
CA LYS A 176 -8.97 25.33 -8.86
C LYS A 176 -8.75 25.01 -7.38
N ILE A 177 -8.44 23.76 -7.08
CA ILE A 177 -8.11 23.33 -5.71
C ILE A 177 -6.73 23.86 -5.34
N SER A 178 -6.68 24.75 -4.35
CA SER A 178 -5.42 25.25 -3.77
C SER A 178 -4.77 24.17 -2.90
N PRO A 179 -3.46 23.90 -3.04
CA PRO A 179 -2.74 22.98 -2.15
C PRO A 179 -2.85 23.37 -0.66
N TRP A 180 -3.00 24.66 -0.34
CA TRP A 180 -3.19 25.14 1.03
C TRP A 180 -4.48 24.62 1.67
N VAL A 181 -5.57 24.52 0.90
CA VAL A 181 -6.85 23.98 1.40
C VAL A 181 -6.68 22.50 1.75
N LEU A 182 -6.01 21.73 0.89
CA LEU A 182 -5.72 20.31 1.13
C LEU A 182 -4.80 20.13 2.35
N LEU A 183 -3.82 21.01 2.54
CA LEU A 183 -2.92 20.98 3.69
C LEU A 183 -3.68 21.24 5.00
N ILE A 184 -4.48 22.32 5.07
CA ILE A 184 -5.22 22.69 6.29
C ILE A 184 -6.21 21.58 6.66
N ILE A 185 -6.99 21.09 5.69
CA ILE A 185 -7.92 19.98 5.93
C ILE A 185 -7.15 18.73 6.35
N GLY A 186 -6.05 18.40 5.65
CA GLY A 186 -5.24 17.23 5.95
C GLY A 186 -4.62 17.27 7.35
N LEU A 187 -4.06 18.40 7.77
CA LEU A 187 -3.53 18.62 9.12
C LEU A 187 -4.64 18.59 10.17
N GLY A 188 -5.79 19.20 9.89
CA GLY A 188 -6.96 19.18 10.77
C GLY A 188 -7.49 17.76 11.00
N MET A 189 -7.66 16.98 9.93
CA MET A 189 -8.05 15.57 10.00
C MET A 189 -7.02 14.71 10.74
N THR A 190 -5.72 14.94 10.49
CA THR A 190 -4.66 14.20 11.16
C THR A 190 -4.64 14.52 12.66
N GLY A 191 -4.62 15.81 13.03
CA GLY A 191 -4.58 16.24 14.42
C GLY A 191 -5.84 15.85 15.20
N TYR A 192 -7.02 16.00 14.59
CA TYR A 192 -8.27 15.58 15.21
C TYR A 192 -8.35 14.05 15.37
N GLY A 193 -7.93 13.29 14.35
CA GLY A 193 -7.86 11.83 14.44
C GLY A 193 -6.91 11.38 15.55
N MET A 194 -5.71 11.95 15.64
CA MET A 194 -4.75 11.64 16.72
C MET A 194 -5.29 12.05 18.10
N TYR A 195 -6.04 13.15 18.20
CA TYR A 195 -6.71 13.54 19.43
C TYR A 195 -7.77 12.52 19.85
N ILE A 196 -8.63 12.09 18.92
CA ILE A 196 -9.59 11.00 19.16
C ILE A 196 -8.83 9.74 19.58
N GLU A 197 -7.66 9.48 18.96
CA GLU A 197 -6.83 8.35 19.31
C GLU A 197 -6.36 8.32 20.74
N TYR A 198 -6.01 9.48 21.24
CA TYR A 198 -5.54 9.64 22.60
C TYR A 198 -6.68 9.76 23.63
N ALA A 199 -7.76 10.47 23.30
CA ALA A 199 -8.73 10.96 24.27
C ALA A 199 -9.91 10.00 24.55
N MET A 200 -10.33 9.18 23.58
CA MET A 200 -11.64 8.50 23.66
C MET A 200 -11.62 7.09 24.27
N VAL A 201 -10.48 6.57 24.76
CA VAL A 201 -10.30 5.16 25.17
C VAL A 201 -10.94 4.22 24.14
N TYR A 202 -10.18 3.91 23.09
CA TYR A 202 -10.72 3.24 21.92
C TYR A 202 -11.55 2.00 22.21
N ARG A 203 -12.76 1.99 21.64
CA ARG A 203 -13.63 0.82 21.66
C ARG A 203 -13.19 -0.12 20.55
N VAL A 204 -12.60 -1.24 20.95
CA VAL A 204 -12.26 -2.35 20.06
C VAL A 204 -13.48 -3.26 19.96
N TYR A 205 -13.93 -3.51 18.75
CA TYR A 205 -15.07 -4.40 18.47
C TYR A 205 -14.56 -5.67 17.78
N SER A 206 -15.09 -6.83 18.17
CA SER A 206 -14.90 -8.04 17.36
C SER A 206 -15.76 -7.95 16.10
N THR A 207 -15.38 -8.71 15.08
CA THR A 207 -16.11 -8.71 13.79
C THR A 207 -17.53 -9.25 13.94
N ALA A 208 -17.77 -10.14 14.92
CA ALA A 208 -19.11 -10.63 15.26
C ALA A 208 -20.06 -9.53 15.79
N MET A 209 -19.53 -8.42 16.30
CA MET A 209 -20.32 -7.29 16.81
C MET A 209 -20.58 -6.21 15.76
N LEU A 210 -20.19 -6.41 14.49
CA LEU A 210 -20.38 -5.42 13.45
C LEU A 210 -21.86 -5.17 13.18
N THR A 211 -22.29 -3.94 13.46
CA THR A 211 -23.53 -3.37 12.93
C THR A 211 -23.19 -2.30 11.90
N PRO A 212 -24.12 -1.88 11.01
CA PRO A 212 -23.86 -0.77 10.08
C PRO A 212 -23.34 0.51 10.77
N SER A 213 -23.81 0.77 12.00
CA SER A 213 -23.35 1.90 12.82
C SER A 213 -21.90 1.76 13.29
N ILE A 214 -21.50 0.57 13.73
CA ILE A 214 -20.13 0.28 14.18
C ILE A 214 -19.19 0.29 12.98
N PHE A 215 -19.61 -0.30 11.86
CA PHE A 215 -18.86 -0.26 10.61
C PHE A 215 -18.53 1.18 10.19
N MET A 216 -19.52 2.08 10.21
CA MET A 216 -19.26 3.49 9.89
C MET A 216 -18.32 4.17 10.89
N LYS A 217 -18.41 3.83 12.18
CA LYS A 217 -17.43 4.34 13.18
C LYS A 217 -16.02 3.84 12.88
N VAL A 218 -15.86 2.58 12.49
CA VAL A 218 -14.58 2.01 12.07
C VAL A 218 -14.03 2.73 10.84
N VAL A 219 -14.84 2.83 9.78
CA VAL A 219 -14.45 3.54 8.54
C VAL A 219 -14.03 4.98 8.82
N LEU A 220 -14.73 5.70 9.68
CA LEU A 220 -14.42 7.09 10.00
C LEU A 220 -13.22 7.25 10.94
N GLY A 221 -12.80 6.21 11.66
CA GLY A 221 -11.71 6.25 12.65
C GLY A 221 -12.16 6.57 14.09
N PHE A 222 -13.43 6.34 14.42
CA PHE A 222 -13.98 6.49 15.77
C PHE A 222 -14.05 5.16 16.56
N ALA A 223 -13.74 4.05 15.91
CA ALA A 223 -13.69 2.70 16.48
C ALA A 223 -12.69 1.85 15.69
N TYR A 224 -12.24 0.72 16.25
CA TYR A 224 -11.28 -0.18 15.60
C TYR A 224 -11.73 -1.64 15.74
N THR A 225 -11.31 -2.45 14.78
CA THR A 225 -11.31 -3.91 14.84
C THR A 225 -9.90 -4.46 15.10
N TYR A 226 -9.79 -5.73 15.48
CA TYR A 226 -8.51 -6.32 15.88
C TYR A 226 -7.51 -6.50 14.73
N ASN A 227 -8.00 -6.70 13.50
CA ASN A 227 -7.19 -7.13 12.37
C ASN A 227 -7.02 -5.98 11.36
N ASP A 228 -5.80 -5.46 11.27
CA ASP A 228 -5.37 -4.46 10.27
C ASP A 228 -6.43 -3.38 10.02
N ASP A 229 -6.54 -2.42 10.95
CA ASP A 229 -7.61 -1.42 10.95
C ASP A 229 -7.06 0.01 10.78
N PHE A 230 -7.57 0.70 9.75
CA PHE A 230 -7.11 2.02 9.34
C PHE A 230 -8.31 2.93 9.01
N GLY A 231 -8.91 3.55 10.01
CA GLY A 231 -9.95 4.56 9.81
C GLY A 231 -9.48 5.76 8.97
N LEU A 232 -10.43 6.48 8.36
CA LEU A 232 -10.16 7.70 7.58
C LEU A 232 -9.51 8.80 8.44
N LEU A 233 -9.90 8.93 9.71
CA LEU A 233 -9.16 9.73 10.69
C LEU A 233 -8.18 8.82 11.44
N PRO A 234 -6.89 9.17 11.55
CA PRO A 234 -6.18 10.33 10.98
C PRO A 234 -5.66 10.12 9.54
N ASN A 235 -5.84 8.93 8.96
CA ASN A 235 -5.04 8.46 7.82
C ASN A 235 -5.30 9.15 6.49
N MET A 236 -6.55 9.51 6.17
CA MET A 236 -6.88 10.34 5.01
C MET A 236 -6.23 11.71 5.12
N GLY A 237 -6.10 12.26 6.33
CA GLY A 237 -5.38 13.51 6.57
C GLY A 237 -3.93 13.44 6.09
N LYS A 238 -3.22 12.35 6.44
CA LYS A 238 -1.84 12.08 6.00
C LYS A 238 -1.73 12.03 4.47
N ILE A 239 -2.70 11.41 3.79
CA ILE A 239 -2.80 11.39 2.32
C ILE A 239 -3.00 12.80 1.76
N LEU A 240 -3.94 13.60 2.30
CA LEU A 240 -4.23 14.96 1.82
C LEU A 240 -3.03 15.89 1.97
N VAL A 241 -2.32 15.82 3.10
CA VAL A 241 -1.05 16.53 3.30
C VAL A 241 -0.05 16.10 2.23
N GLY A 242 0.08 14.79 1.97
CA GLY A 242 0.89 14.25 0.89
C GLY A 242 0.51 14.84 -0.48
N ILE A 243 -0.77 14.89 -0.81
CA ILE A 243 -1.26 15.47 -2.07
C ILE A 243 -0.86 16.94 -2.16
N ALA A 244 -1.07 17.73 -1.10
CA ALA A 244 -0.69 19.14 -1.08
C ALA A 244 0.80 19.35 -1.37
N ILE A 245 1.67 18.59 -0.71
CA ILE A 245 3.12 18.60 -0.95
C ILE A 245 3.44 18.16 -2.39
N GLY A 246 2.79 17.10 -2.87
CA GLY A 246 2.93 16.63 -4.26
C GLY A 246 2.60 17.71 -5.27
N LYS A 247 1.53 18.48 -5.06
CA LYS A 247 1.15 19.60 -5.93
C LYS A 247 2.23 20.68 -5.94
N TRP A 248 2.79 21.04 -4.79
CA TRP A 248 3.87 22.05 -4.75
C TRP A 248 5.16 21.60 -5.43
N LEU A 249 5.53 20.33 -5.23
CA LEU A 249 6.79 19.82 -5.76
C LEU A 249 6.72 19.49 -7.25
N TYR A 250 5.57 18.99 -7.73
CA TYR A 250 5.46 18.37 -9.05
C TYR A 250 4.37 18.98 -9.96
N ASP A 251 3.38 19.70 -9.44
CA ASP A 251 2.35 20.37 -10.25
C ASP A 251 2.73 21.85 -10.47
N GLY A 252 3.52 22.13 -11.51
CA GLY A 252 3.90 23.49 -11.86
C GLY A 252 5.09 23.59 -12.82
N LYS A 253 5.84 24.70 -12.73
CA LYS A 253 6.97 25.02 -13.61
C LYS A 253 8.08 23.95 -13.63
N ARG A 254 8.22 23.19 -12.53
CA ARG A 254 9.21 22.10 -12.41
C ARG A 254 8.85 20.87 -13.24
N GLY A 255 7.55 20.61 -13.40
CA GLY A 255 7.01 19.38 -13.98
C GLY A 255 7.36 18.13 -13.16
N LYS A 256 7.11 16.95 -13.74
CA LYS A 256 7.36 15.63 -13.15
C LYS A 256 8.85 15.26 -13.13
N LYS A 257 9.69 16.10 -12.54
CA LYS A 257 11.16 15.93 -12.43
C LYS A 257 11.60 15.78 -10.99
N SER A 258 12.69 15.05 -10.77
CA SER A 258 13.27 14.82 -9.44
C SER A 258 13.62 16.13 -8.72
N VAL A 259 13.35 16.16 -7.41
CA VAL A 259 13.79 17.18 -6.45
C VAL A 259 15.24 17.03 -6.05
N LEU A 260 15.79 15.81 -6.10
CA LEU A 260 17.11 15.45 -5.60
C LEU A 260 17.95 14.70 -6.66
N PRO A 261 18.14 15.24 -7.88
CA PRO A 261 18.80 14.50 -8.97
C PRO A 261 20.26 14.13 -8.66
N LYS A 262 20.96 14.90 -7.82
CA LYS A 262 22.35 14.65 -7.45
C LYS A 262 22.55 13.46 -6.50
N LEU A 263 21.48 13.01 -5.83
CA LEU A 263 21.53 11.87 -4.90
C LEU A 263 21.10 10.56 -5.57
N ASP A 264 20.63 10.60 -6.82
CA ASP A 264 20.30 9.38 -7.57
C ASP A 264 21.57 8.59 -7.91
N GLY A 265 21.57 7.29 -7.65
CA GLY A 265 22.75 6.45 -7.84
C GLY A 265 22.50 4.97 -7.64
N LYS A 266 23.57 4.16 -7.78
CA LYS A 266 23.48 2.69 -7.68
C LYS A 266 23.04 2.20 -6.30
N TRP A 267 23.33 2.96 -5.23
CA TRP A 267 23.04 2.61 -3.84
C TRP A 267 21.54 2.47 -3.54
N ASN A 268 20.70 3.27 -4.20
CA ASN A 268 19.25 3.32 -3.93
C ASN A 268 18.45 2.25 -4.69
N LYS A 269 19.08 1.58 -5.68
CA LYS A 269 18.38 0.73 -6.65
C LYS A 269 17.59 -0.42 -6.03
N PRO A 270 18.07 -1.15 -5.01
CA PRO A 270 17.29 -2.22 -4.39
C PRO A 270 15.99 -1.72 -3.74
N VAL A 271 16.07 -0.60 -3.02
CA VAL A 271 14.90 0.01 -2.36
C VAL A 271 13.96 0.61 -3.40
N CYS A 272 14.50 1.28 -4.42
CA CYS A 272 13.73 1.78 -5.54
C CYS A 272 13.01 0.66 -6.31
N LEU A 273 13.56 -0.54 -6.41
CA LEU A 273 12.89 -1.68 -7.06
C LEU A 273 11.60 -2.05 -6.33
N ILE A 274 11.67 -2.18 -5.01
CA ILE A 274 10.49 -2.39 -4.15
C ILE A 274 9.50 -1.24 -4.36
N GLY A 275 10.01 0.00 -4.30
CA GLY A 275 9.28 1.23 -4.54
C GLY A 275 8.47 1.29 -5.84
N ARG A 276 9.12 0.94 -6.95
CA ARG A 276 8.53 0.94 -8.30
C ARG A 276 7.37 -0.05 -8.42
N HIS A 277 7.45 -1.15 -7.68
CA HIS A 277 6.46 -2.23 -7.70
C HIS A 277 5.63 -2.30 -6.42
N THR A 278 5.63 -1.27 -5.58
CA THR A 278 5.07 -1.33 -4.22
C THR A 278 3.65 -1.89 -4.17
N PHE A 279 2.77 -1.53 -5.11
CA PHE A 279 1.41 -2.09 -5.14
C PHE A 279 1.36 -3.60 -5.33
N LEU A 280 2.22 -4.15 -6.21
CA LEU A 280 2.33 -5.58 -6.41
C LEU A 280 2.94 -6.25 -5.18
N VAL A 281 4.06 -5.72 -4.67
CA VAL A 281 4.73 -6.26 -3.48
C VAL A 281 3.78 -6.24 -2.28
N TYR A 282 2.96 -5.19 -2.13
CA TYR A 282 1.91 -5.10 -1.12
C TYR A 282 0.95 -6.30 -1.17
N ILE A 283 0.47 -6.68 -2.35
CA ILE A 283 -0.51 -7.77 -2.45
C ILE A 283 0.14 -9.12 -2.13
N ILE A 284 1.38 -9.32 -2.57
CA ILE A 284 2.00 -10.65 -2.55
C ILE A 284 2.91 -10.92 -1.35
N HIS A 285 3.37 -9.88 -0.63
CA HIS A 285 4.36 -10.08 0.44
C HIS A 285 3.84 -11.03 1.53
N GLN A 286 2.64 -10.79 2.05
CA GLN A 286 2.10 -11.59 3.14
C GLN A 286 1.86 -13.06 2.74
N PRO A 287 1.17 -13.37 1.62
CA PRO A 287 1.04 -14.76 1.16
C PRO A 287 2.38 -15.43 0.87
N ILE A 288 3.34 -14.73 0.25
CA ILE A 288 4.65 -15.31 -0.07
C ILE A 288 5.46 -15.61 1.19
N ILE A 289 5.49 -14.68 2.15
CA ILE A 289 6.19 -14.87 3.43
C ILE A 289 5.60 -16.08 4.15
N TRP A 290 4.26 -16.18 4.24
CA TRP A 290 3.60 -17.33 4.84
C TRP A 290 3.94 -18.63 4.13
N ILE A 291 3.81 -18.70 2.81
CA ILE A 291 4.13 -19.91 2.02
C ILE A 291 5.57 -20.35 2.29
N VAL A 292 6.53 -19.43 2.22
CA VAL A 292 7.95 -19.75 2.41
C VAL A 292 8.22 -20.22 3.84
N VAL A 293 7.77 -19.48 4.85
CA VAL A 293 8.07 -19.80 6.25
C VAL A 293 7.36 -21.07 6.69
N ILE A 294 6.08 -21.25 6.37
CA ILE A 294 5.34 -22.47 6.70
C ILE A 294 5.95 -23.68 6.00
N SER A 295 6.38 -23.56 4.74
CA SER A 295 7.05 -24.67 4.03
C SER A 295 8.35 -25.09 4.74
N ILE A 296 9.13 -24.12 5.23
CA ILE A 296 10.34 -24.40 6.03
C ILE A 296 9.96 -25.09 7.33
N LEU A 297 8.96 -24.58 8.06
CA LEU A 297 8.51 -25.17 9.33
C LEU A 297 8.00 -26.60 9.13
N PHE A 298 7.27 -26.89 8.06
CA PHE A 298 6.87 -28.27 7.72
C PHE A 298 8.08 -29.16 7.45
N ALA A 299 9.07 -28.70 6.68
CA ALA A 299 10.29 -29.45 6.43
C ALA A 299 11.09 -29.73 7.72
N LEU A 300 10.97 -28.86 8.73
CA LEU A 300 11.57 -29.02 10.05
C LEU A 300 10.75 -29.92 11.00
N GLY A 301 9.53 -30.33 10.62
CA GLY A 301 8.68 -31.26 11.38
C GLY A 301 7.55 -30.62 12.20
N TYR A 302 7.32 -29.32 12.07
CA TYR A 302 6.17 -28.66 12.70
C TYR A 302 4.85 -29.15 12.08
N ARG A 303 3.77 -29.20 12.88
CA ARG A 303 2.44 -29.70 12.48
C ARG A 303 1.36 -28.69 12.85
N ILE A 304 0.47 -28.37 11.92
CA ILE A 304 -0.65 -27.46 12.16
C ILE A 304 -1.68 -28.16 13.06
N SER A 305 -2.27 -27.41 13.97
CA SER A 305 -3.46 -27.82 14.73
C SER A 305 -4.66 -27.80 13.77
N ILE A 306 -5.06 -28.96 13.23
CA ILE A 306 -6.33 -29.10 12.49
C ILE A 306 -7.40 -29.60 13.46
#